data_AF-A0A3P7P9P3-F1
#
_entry.id   AF-A0A3P7P9P3-F1
#
_cell.length_a   1.000
_cell.length_b   1.000
_cell.length_c   1.000
_cell.angle_alpha   90.00
_cell.angle_beta   90.00
_cell.angle_gamma   90.00
#
_symmetry.space_group_name_H-M   'P 1'
#
loop_
_entity.id
_entity.type
_entity.pdbx_description
1 polymer ?
#
loop_
_entity_poly.entity_id
_entity_poly.type
_entity_poly.pdbx_seq_one_letter_code
_entity_poly.pdbx_strand_id
1 'polypeptide(L)'
;MGSPISGLLAELVLQELESTTFPKRESERMLGSPIHEHKLAVRRGDAFSQVAAHTYETGHEFKFAAAKVIVHTGSKTSRGLIEARASVENSANRSIDLAPAYITLRRHLRTADTFD
;
A
#
# COMPACT_ATOMS: atom_id res chain seq x y z
N MET A 1 -0.72 14.34 33.44
CA MET A 1 -1.36 13.04 33.15
C MET A 1 -2.17 13.21 31.87
N GLY A 2 -1.50 13.25 30.72
CA GLY A 2 -2.17 13.49 29.43
C GLY A 2 -2.89 12.21 29.02
N SER A 3 -4.20 12.29 28.84
CA SER A 3 -5.00 11.16 28.34
C SER A 3 -4.39 10.65 27.03
N PRO A 4 -4.22 9.32 26.85
CA PRO A 4 -3.89 8.81 25.54
C PRO A 4 -5.14 9.02 24.70
N ILE A 5 -5.02 9.76 23.60
CA ILE A 5 -5.96 9.60 22.50
C ILE A 5 -5.99 8.09 22.23
N SER A 6 -7.09 7.44 22.56
CA SER A 6 -7.19 5.98 22.41
C SER A 6 -6.91 5.66 20.94
N GLY A 7 -6.22 4.55 20.66
CA GLY A 7 -5.86 4.19 19.28
C GLY A 7 -7.06 4.23 18.31
N LEU A 8 -8.27 4.02 18.84
CA LEU A 8 -9.55 4.14 18.13
C LEU A 8 -9.85 5.56 17.64
N LEU A 9 -9.59 6.60 18.44
CA LEU A 9 -9.80 7.98 18.02
C LEU A 9 -8.79 8.39 16.94
N ALA A 10 -7.53 7.97 17.07
CA ALA A 10 -6.54 8.22 16.03
C ALA A 10 -6.88 7.48 14.72
N GLU A 11 -7.40 6.27 14.82
CA GLU A 11 -7.83 5.49 13.66
C GLU A 11 -9.05 6.09 12.96
N LEU A 12 -10.03 6.59 13.72
CA LEU A 12 -11.21 7.27 13.18
C LEU A 12 -10.82 8.57 12.44
N VAL A 13 -9.90 9.36 13.02
CA VAL A 13 -9.40 10.59 12.39
C VAL A 13 -8.67 10.31 11.08
N LEU A 14 -7.89 9.23 11.02
CA LEU A 14 -7.23 8.82 9.78
C LEU A 14 -8.24 8.36 8.72
N GLN A 15 -9.28 7.63 9.10
CA GLN A 15 -10.35 7.21 8.18
C GLN A 15 -11.12 8.42 7.61
N GLU A 16 -11.38 9.44 8.43
CA GLU A 16 -12.05 10.70 8.02
C GLU A 16 -11.19 11.50 7.02
N LEU A 17 -9.88 11.60 7.28
CA LEU A 17 -8.94 12.27 6.37
C LEU A 17 -8.79 11.52 5.04
N GLU A 18 -8.91 10.21 5.05
CA GLU A 18 -8.84 9.38 3.85
C GLU A 18 -10.14 9.43 3.02
N SER A 19 -11.32 9.50 3.67
CA SER A 19 -12.61 9.61 2.95
C SER A 19 -12.79 10.95 2.23
N THR A 20 -12.19 12.01 2.77
CA THR A 20 -12.19 13.37 2.20
C THR A 20 -11.18 13.53 1.06
N THR A 21 -10.12 12.72 1.04
CA THR A 21 -9.09 12.75 -0.03
C THR A 21 -9.37 11.74 -1.14
N PHE A 22 -10.16 10.70 -0.90
CA PHE A 22 -10.52 9.68 -1.88
C PHE A 22 -12.05 9.48 -1.94
N PRO A 23 -12.76 10.18 -2.84
CA PRO A 23 -14.20 10.08 -2.94
C PRO A 23 -14.63 8.65 -3.34
N LYS A 24 -15.50 8.08 -2.51
CA LYS A 24 -16.06 6.74 -2.62
C LYS A 24 -16.92 6.62 -3.89
N ARG A 25 -16.56 5.75 -4.83
CA ARG A 25 -17.46 5.42 -5.95
C ARG A 25 -18.55 4.45 -5.47
N GLU A 26 -19.79 4.86 -5.70
CA GLU A 26 -21.03 4.15 -5.37
C GLU A 26 -21.18 2.85 -6.18
N SER A 27 -20.46 1.77 -5.86
CA SER A 27 -20.83 0.44 -6.38
C SER A 27 -20.15 -0.76 -5.69
N GLU A 28 -19.33 -0.58 -4.66
CA GLU A 28 -18.68 -1.71 -3.99
C GLU A 28 -18.87 -1.60 -2.47
N ARG A 29 -19.55 -2.60 -1.92
CA ARG A 29 -19.94 -2.71 -0.51
C ARG A 29 -18.73 -2.48 0.41
N MET A 30 -18.73 -1.35 1.13
CA MET A 30 -17.93 -1.11 2.36
C MET A 30 -16.46 -1.59 2.34
N LEU A 31 -15.73 -1.46 1.24
CA LEU A 31 -14.27 -1.59 1.31
C LEU A 31 -13.73 -0.33 2.00
N GLY A 32 -13.02 -0.50 3.11
CA GLY A 32 -12.32 0.58 3.79
C GLY A 32 -11.22 1.17 2.89
N SER A 33 -10.50 2.18 3.38
CA SER A 33 -9.31 2.64 2.65
C SER A 33 -8.31 1.49 2.48
N PRO A 34 -7.49 1.45 1.41
CA PRO A 34 -6.49 0.40 1.24
C PRO A 34 -5.57 0.24 2.45
N ILE A 35 -5.21 1.35 3.11
CA ILE A 35 -4.37 1.35 4.31
C ILE A 35 -5.11 0.71 5.49
N HIS A 36 -6.39 1.02 5.68
CA HIS A 36 -7.19 0.41 6.73
C HIS A 36 -7.37 -1.09 6.53
N GLU A 37 -7.63 -1.54 5.30
CA GLU A 37 -7.72 -2.97 4.98
C GLU A 37 -6.41 -3.70 5.30
N HIS A 38 -5.25 -3.11 4.96
CA HIS A 38 -3.97 -3.70 5.31
C HIS A 38 -3.71 -3.74 6.83
N LYS A 39 -4.13 -2.72 7.59
CA LYS A 39 -4.09 -2.76 9.06
C LYS A 39 -4.93 -3.90 9.62
N LEU A 40 -6.16 -4.07 9.11
CA LEU A 40 -7.04 -5.16 9.52
C LEU A 40 -6.44 -6.53 9.18
N ALA A 41 -5.84 -6.67 8.01
CA ALA A 41 -5.20 -7.91 7.58
C ALA A 41 -4.02 -8.30 8.49
N VAL A 42 -3.16 -7.33 8.87
CA VAL A 42 -2.08 -7.55 9.85
C VAL A 42 -2.63 -8.00 11.20
N ARG A 43 -3.65 -7.30 11.72
CA ARG A 43 -4.28 -7.64 13.01
C ARG A 43 -4.92 -9.02 13.02
N ARG A 44 -5.44 -9.48 11.87
CA ARG A 44 -6.09 -10.79 11.72
C ARG A 44 -5.10 -11.93 11.48
N GLY A 45 -3.85 -11.65 11.14
CA GLY A 45 -2.91 -12.67 10.69
C GLY A 45 -3.27 -13.26 9.33
N ASP A 46 -3.79 -12.43 8.42
CA ASP A 46 -4.18 -12.87 7.08
C ASP A 46 -2.96 -13.28 6.25
N ALA A 47 -2.78 -14.58 6.04
CA ALA A 47 -1.68 -15.13 5.26
C ALA A 47 -1.69 -14.71 3.78
N PHE A 48 -2.83 -14.26 3.23
CA PHE A 48 -2.92 -13.75 1.86
C PHE A 48 -2.48 -12.29 1.75
N SER A 49 -2.46 -11.56 2.85
CA SER A 49 -1.94 -10.19 2.89
C SER A 49 -0.43 -10.24 3.00
N GLN A 50 0.25 -9.77 1.97
CA GLN A 50 1.71 -9.73 1.97
C GLN A 50 2.28 -8.87 3.11
N VAL A 51 1.59 -7.78 3.47
CA VAL A 51 2.00 -6.94 4.61
C VAL A 51 1.93 -7.76 5.90
N ALA A 52 0.86 -8.52 6.10
CA ALA A 52 0.72 -9.40 7.25
C ALA A 52 1.80 -10.49 7.25
N ALA A 53 1.93 -11.26 6.16
CA ALA A 53 2.96 -12.29 6.03
C ALA A 53 4.36 -11.74 6.37
N HIS A 54 4.72 -10.56 5.83
CA HIS A 54 6.00 -9.94 6.13
C HIS A 54 6.17 -9.56 7.61
N THR A 55 5.15 -8.97 8.24
CA THR A 55 5.19 -8.62 9.67
C THR A 55 5.35 -9.86 10.56
N TYR A 56 4.71 -10.98 10.21
CA TYR A 56 4.85 -12.24 10.94
C TYR A 56 6.21 -12.90 10.72
N GLU A 57 6.69 -12.97 9.47
CA GLU A 57 7.96 -13.63 9.13
C GLU A 57 9.18 -12.91 9.70
N THR A 58 9.15 -11.57 9.70
CA THR A 58 10.33 -10.76 10.10
C THR A 58 10.23 -10.18 11.49
N GLY A 59 9.04 -10.18 12.10
CA GLY A 59 8.77 -9.45 13.34
C GLY A 59 8.83 -7.93 13.18
N HIS A 60 8.98 -7.41 11.94
CA HIS A 60 9.00 -5.98 11.68
C HIS A 60 7.60 -5.39 11.67
N GLU A 61 7.47 -4.17 12.18
CA GLU A 61 6.23 -3.40 12.11
C GLU A 61 6.17 -2.57 10.83
N PHE A 62 5.07 -2.71 10.09
CA PHE A 62 4.80 -1.86 8.93
C PHE A 62 4.30 -0.47 9.38
N LYS A 63 5.02 0.60 9.00
CA LYS A 63 4.68 1.98 9.38
C LYS A 63 3.51 2.53 8.57
N PHE A 64 2.29 2.12 8.89
CA PHE A 64 1.08 2.56 8.20
C PHE A 64 0.87 4.08 8.20
N ALA A 65 1.30 4.78 9.25
CA ALA A 65 1.18 6.24 9.32
C ALA A 65 2.07 6.98 8.30
N ALA A 66 3.12 6.33 7.80
CA ALA A 66 3.98 6.87 6.74
C ALA A 66 3.55 6.41 5.34
N ALA A 67 2.58 5.51 5.24
CA ALA A 67 2.06 5.03 3.97
C ALA A 67 1.04 6.02 3.41
N LYS A 68 1.11 6.26 2.10
CA LYS A 68 0.14 7.10 1.38
C LYS A 68 -0.28 6.40 0.10
N VAL A 69 -1.58 6.41 -0.18
CA VAL A 69 -2.11 5.97 -1.47
C VAL A 69 -1.79 7.05 -2.52
N ILE A 70 -1.00 6.70 -3.53
CA ILE A 70 -0.53 7.66 -4.54
C ILE A 70 -1.50 7.71 -5.73
N VAL A 71 -2.20 6.62 -6.01
CA VAL A 71 -3.11 6.51 -7.15
C VAL A 71 -4.07 5.34 -6.97
N HIS A 72 -5.33 5.53 -7.38
CA HIS A 72 -6.31 4.47 -7.43
C HIS A 72 -6.49 4.01 -8.88
N THR A 73 -6.18 2.76 -9.18
CA THR A 73 -6.23 2.23 -10.54
C THR A 73 -7.28 1.13 -10.66
N GLY A 74 -8.15 1.22 -11.67
CA GLY A 74 -9.18 0.19 -11.90
C GLY A 74 -8.72 -1.02 -12.70
N SER A 75 -7.47 -1.06 -13.18
CA SER A 75 -6.96 -2.18 -13.99
C SER A 75 -5.63 -2.73 -13.48
N LYS A 76 -5.48 -4.06 -13.54
CA LYS A 76 -4.23 -4.74 -13.16
C LYS A 76 -3.02 -4.22 -13.94
N THR A 77 -3.21 -3.87 -15.20
CA THR A 77 -2.19 -3.27 -16.09
C THR A 77 -1.69 -1.93 -15.58
N SER A 78 -2.61 -1.00 -15.24
CA SER A 78 -2.24 0.34 -14.76
C SER A 78 -1.58 0.27 -13.38
N ARG A 79 -2.10 -0.59 -12.50
CA ARG A 79 -1.45 -0.91 -11.22
C ARG A 79 -0.02 -1.40 -11.42
N GLY A 80 0.18 -2.42 -12.26
CA GLY A 80 1.49 -3.03 -12.50
C GLY A 80 2.51 -2.04 -13.08
N LEU A 81 2.08 -1.11 -13.95
CA LEU A 81 2.96 -0.08 -14.49
C LEU A 81 3.44 0.91 -13.43
N ILE A 82 2.54 1.35 -12.54
CA ILE A 82 2.86 2.29 -11.46
C ILE A 82 3.74 1.61 -10.41
N GLU A 83 3.43 0.37 -10.05
CA GLU A 83 4.24 -0.44 -9.13
C GLU A 83 5.63 -0.73 -9.71
N ALA A 84 5.73 -1.06 -11.00
CA ALA A 84 7.02 -1.27 -11.67
C ALA A 84 7.89 0.00 -11.66
N ARG A 85 7.27 1.17 -11.85
CA ARG A 85 7.97 2.46 -11.75
C ARG A 85 8.45 2.77 -10.32
N ALA A 86 7.63 2.49 -9.31
CA ALA A 86 7.94 2.82 -7.91
C ALA A 86 8.80 1.75 -7.20
N SER A 87 8.91 0.53 -7.73
CA SER A 87 9.63 -0.57 -7.08
C SER A 87 11.14 -0.38 -7.14
N VAL A 88 11.78 -0.28 -5.96
CA VAL A 88 13.23 -0.40 -5.76
C VAL A 88 13.64 -1.84 -5.39
N GLU A 89 14.93 -2.19 -5.50
CA GLU A 89 15.41 -3.56 -5.23
C GLU A 89 15.08 -4.05 -3.81
N ASN A 90 15.07 -3.14 -2.84
CA ASN A 90 14.71 -3.40 -1.45
C ASN A 90 13.25 -3.03 -1.11
N SER A 91 12.39 -2.80 -2.10
CA SER A 91 10.98 -2.48 -1.83
C SER A 91 10.20 -3.72 -1.41
N ALA A 92 9.24 -3.54 -0.49
CA ALA A 92 8.28 -4.58 -0.13
C ALA A 92 7.51 -5.11 -1.35
N ASN A 93 7.37 -4.29 -2.41
CA ASN A 93 6.72 -4.62 -3.68
C ASN A 93 7.53 -5.58 -4.57
N ARG A 94 8.72 -6.05 -4.18
CA ARG A 94 9.49 -7.08 -4.93
C ARG A 94 8.75 -8.41 -5.09
N SER A 95 7.80 -8.67 -4.21
CA SER A 95 6.91 -9.83 -4.12
C SER A 95 5.79 -9.83 -5.15
N ILE A 96 5.52 -8.67 -5.77
CA ILE A 96 4.46 -8.54 -6.75
C ILE A 96 5.00 -9.22 -8.01
N ASP A 97 4.28 -10.25 -8.46
CA ASP A 97 4.56 -10.94 -9.71
C ASP A 97 4.31 -9.98 -10.89
N LEU A 98 5.31 -9.14 -11.17
CA LEU A 98 5.31 -8.23 -12.30
C LEU A 98 5.55 -9.06 -13.56
N ALA A 99 4.62 -9.00 -14.50
CA ALA A 99 4.80 -9.66 -15.78
C ALA A 99 6.14 -9.24 -16.43
N PRO A 100 6.82 -10.14 -17.17
CA PRO A 100 8.16 -9.87 -17.72
C PRO A 100 8.30 -8.55 -18.48
N ALA A 101 7.25 -8.15 -19.21
CA ALA A 101 7.22 -6.86 -19.92
C ALA A 101 7.41 -5.64 -18.99
N TYR A 102 6.86 -5.69 -17.78
CA TYR A 102 7.00 -4.61 -16.81
C TYR A 102 8.35 -4.61 -16.10
N ILE A 103 8.97 -5.79 -15.93
CA ILE A 103 10.34 -5.90 -15.41
C ILE A 103 11.31 -5.22 -16.40
N THR A 104 11.15 -5.48 -17.68
CA THR A 104 11.92 -4.84 -18.76
C THR A 104 11.70 -3.32 -18.75
N LEU A 105 10.44 -2.86 -18.65
CA LEU A 105 10.11 -1.43 -18.56
C LEU A 105 10.76 -0.76 -17.34
N ARG A 106 10.72 -1.38 -16.16
CA ARG A 106 11.38 -0.89 -14.95
C ARG A 106 12.89 -0.71 -15.15
N ARG A 107 13.56 -1.65 -15.82
CA ARG A 107 15.00 -1.52 -16.12
C ARG A 107 15.26 -0.32 -17.04
N HIS A 108 14.45 -0.14 -18.09
CA HIS A 108 14.58 0.99 -19.01
C HIS A 108 14.36 2.35 -18.34
N LEU A 109 13.33 2.47 -17.51
CA LEU A 109 13.06 3.72 -16.80
C LEU A 109 14.22 4.11 -15.88
N ARG A 110 14.84 3.15 -15.20
CA ARG A 110 16.02 3.40 -14.35
C ARG A 110 17.27 3.82 -15.13
N THR A 111 17.46 3.28 -16.33
CA THR A 111 18.58 3.69 -17.19
C THR A 111 18.39 5.11 -17.76
N ALA A 112 17.16 5.64 -17.77
CA ALA A 112 16.90 7.02 -18.16
C ALA A 112 17.22 8.02 -17.04
N ASP A 113 17.10 7.61 -15.78
CA ASP A 113 17.41 8.44 -14.60
C ASP A 113 18.91 8.52 -14.26
N THR A 114 19.79 7.91 -15.07
CA THR A 114 21.26 7.88 -14.85
C THR A 114 22.07 8.74 -15.81
N PHE A 115 21.41 9.58 -16.60
CA PHE A 115 22.05 10.63 -17.39
C PHE A 115 21.74 11.99 -16.77
N ASP A 116 22.52 12.37 -15.77
CA ASP A 116 22.70 13.75 -15.28
C ASP A 116 24.20 13.98 -15.04
#